data_AF-A0A2M7PKI5-F1
#
_entry.id   AF-A0A2M7PKI5-F1
#
_cell.length_a   1.000
_cell.length_b   1.000
_cell.length_c   1.000
_cell.angle_alpha   90.00
_cell.angle_beta   90.00
_cell.angle_gamma   90.00
#
_symmetry.space_group_name_H-M   'P 1'
#
loop_
_entity.id
_entity.type
_entity.pdbx_description
1 polymer ?
#
loop_
_entity_poly.entity_id
_entity_poly.type
_entity_poly.pdbx_seq_one_letter_code
_entity_poly.pdbx_strand_id
1 'polypeptide(L)' 'PRGISQARRERHAPMVSNSIINPSFVKREKLQEEGREKKEKIGRNDPCPCGSGLKYKYCCGKNE' A
#
# COMPACT_ATOMS: atom_id res chain seq x y z
N PRO A 1 -6.04 -53.01 -14.02
CA PRO A 1 -5.23 -52.22 -15.00
C PRO A 1 -4.17 -51.38 -14.28
N ARG A 2 -2.90 -51.65 -14.62
CA ARG A 2 -1.71 -50.89 -14.22
C ARG A 2 -1.66 -49.58 -15.01
N GLY A 3 -1.36 -48.45 -14.36
CA GLY A 3 -1.28 -47.15 -15.03
C GLY A 3 -0.74 -46.03 -14.15
N ILE A 4 0.57 -46.09 -13.87
CA ILE A 4 1.53 -44.96 -13.86
C ILE A 4 0.96 -43.63 -14.40
N SER A 5 1.12 -42.47 -13.77
CA SER A 5 2.37 -41.88 -13.29
C SER A 5 2.09 -40.78 -12.25
N GLN A 6 2.70 -40.89 -11.07
CA GLN A 6 2.81 -39.74 -10.17
C GLN A 6 3.73 -38.72 -10.84
N ALA A 7 3.14 -37.70 -11.46
CA ALA A 7 3.90 -36.57 -11.97
C ALA A 7 4.60 -35.88 -10.78
N ARG A 8 5.92 -36.07 -10.73
CA ARG A 8 6.83 -35.44 -9.77
C ARG A 8 6.63 -33.93 -9.89
N ARG A 9 6.13 -33.29 -8.83
CA ARG A 9 6.12 -31.81 -8.73
C ARG A 9 7.57 -31.34 -8.85
N GLU A 10 7.98 -30.90 -10.02
CA GLU A 10 9.24 -30.22 -10.21
C GLU A 10 9.15 -28.90 -9.45
N ARG A 11 9.81 -28.82 -8.30
CA ARG A 11 10.11 -27.55 -7.66
C ARG A 11 11.12 -26.85 -8.57
N HIS A 12 10.65 -26.07 -9.52
CA HIS A 12 11.49 -25.10 -10.21
C HIS A 12 11.89 -24.08 -9.16
N ALA A 13 13.10 -24.22 -8.63
CA ALA A 13 13.71 -23.21 -7.79
C ALA A 13 13.78 -21.90 -8.60
N PRO A 14 13.33 -20.74 -8.09
CA PRO A 14 13.55 -19.50 -8.79
C PRO A 14 15.06 -19.24 -8.81
N MET A 15 15.65 -19.28 -10.01
CA MET A 15 17.01 -18.81 -10.25
C MET A 15 17.01 -17.28 -10.17
N VAL A 16 16.84 -16.72 -8.97
CA VAL A 16 17.19 -15.32 -8.76
C VAL A 16 18.72 -15.27 -8.68
N SER A 17 19.33 -14.98 -9.83
CA SER A 17 20.74 -14.65 -9.93
C SER A 17 20.94 -13.35 -9.16
N ASN A 18 21.38 -13.47 -7.92
CA ASN A 18 21.65 -12.36 -7.03
C ASN A 18 22.93 -11.63 -7.50
N SER A 19 22.80 -10.78 -8.53
CA SER A 19 23.94 -10.01 -9.08
C SER A 19 23.54 -8.72 -9.79
N ILE A 20 22.55 -8.00 -9.24
CA ILE A 20 22.28 -6.59 -9.58
C ILE A 20 22.19 -5.80 -8.28
N ILE A 21 23.30 -5.71 -7.54
CA ILE A 21 23.50 -4.56 -6.65
C ILE A 21 24.76 -3.87 -7.16
N ASN A 22 24.58 -2.91 -8.07
CA ASN A 22 25.61 -1.94 -8.39
C ASN A 22 25.63 -0.90 -7.26
N PRO A 23 26.73 -0.76 -6.48
CA PRO A 23 26.77 0.11 -5.31
C PRO A 23 26.81 1.62 -5.62
N SER A 24 26.70 2.02 -6.89
CA SER A 24 26.77 3.42 -7.33
C SER A 24 25.42 4.17 -7.31
N PHE A 25 24.30 3.49 -7.00
CA PHE A 25 22.96 4.09 -6.98
C PHE A 25 22.43 4.36 -5.56
N VAL A 26 23.31 4.56 -4.57
CA VAL A 26 22.87 5.02 -3.24
C VAL A 26 22.64 6.53 -3.31
N LYS A 27 21.58 6.94 -4.02
CA LYS A 27 21.10 8.33 -4.04
C LYS A 27 20.27 8.60 -2.78
N ARG A 28 20.98 8.87 -1.69
CA ARG A 28 20.62 9.89 -0.69
C ARG A 28 19.12 9.94 -0.32
N GLU A 29 18.58 8.87 0.29
CA GLU A 29 17.28 8.93 0.96
C GLU A 29 17.45 9.63 2.30
N LYS A 30 17.25 10.94 2.22
CA LYS A 30 17.34 11.93 3.28
C LYS A 30 16.23 11.66 4.31
N LEU A 31 16.68 11.42 5.54
CA LEU A 31 16.04 11.80 6.80
C LEU A 31 14.94 12.88 6.63
N GLN A 32 13.77 12.65 7.24
CA GLN A 32 12.60 13.56 7.45
C GLN A 32 11.33 13.20 6.66
N GLU A 33 10.73 12.03 6.94
CA GLU A 33 9.27 11.85 6.78
C GLU A 33 8.59 11.55 8.13
N GLU A 34 9.23 11.99 9.22
CA GLU A 34 8.69 11.92 10.57
C GLU A 34 8.05 13.28 10.86
N GLY A 35 6.74 13.39 10.61
CA GLY A 35 5.99 14.61 10.96
C GLY A 35 5.04 15.16 9.90
N ARG A 36 4.77 14.45 8.79
CA ARG A 36 3.49 14.68 8.11
C ARG A 36 2.41 14.01 8.94
N GLU A 37 1.85 14.77 9.90
CA GLU A 37 0.51 14.47 10.38
C GLU A 37 -0.33 14.25 9.13
N LYS A 38 -0.69 12.98 8.88
CA LYS A 38 -1.68 12.64 7.87
C LYS A 38 -2.96 13.20 8.43
N LYS A 39 -3.23 14.49 8.17
CA LYS A 39 -4.56 15.07 8.37
C LYS A 39 -5.46 14.15 7.58
N GLU A 40 -6.15 13.26 8.28
CA GLU A 40 -7.07 12.33 7.66
C GLU A 40 -8.06 13.20 6.90
N LYS A 41 -8.01 13.11 5.57
CA LYS A 41 -8.93 13.85 4.73
C LYS A 41 -10.29 13.26 5.00
N ILE A 42 -11.12 13.98 5.75
CA ILE A 42 -12.48 13.57 6.01
C ILE A 42 -13.22 13.39 4.69
N GLY A 43 -13.83 12.22 4.49
CA GLY A 43 -14.60 11.98 3.28
C GLY A 43 -15.87 12.81 3.28
N ARG A 44 -16.28 13.28 2.09
CA ARG A 44 -17.50 14.10 1.93
C ARG A 44 -18.78 13.44 2.48
N ASN A 45 -18.82 12.11 2.58
CA ASN A 45 -19.98 11.38 3.10
C ASN A 45 -19.88 11.01 4.59
N ASP A 46 -18.72 11.21 5.22
CA ASP A 46 -18.50 10.89 6.64
C ASP A 46 -19.33 11.79 7.57
N PRO A 47 -19.65 11.35 8.80
CA PRO A 47 -20.30 12.20 9.79
C PRO A 47 -19.44 13.44 10.07
N CYS A 48 -20.10 14.60 10.19
CA CYS A 48 -19.42 15.86 10.35
C CYS A 48 -18.82 15.99 11.77
N PRO A 49 -17.53 16.36 11.92
CA PRO A 49 -16.82 16.36 13.19
C PRO A 49 -17.28 17.49 14.13
N CYS A 50 -18.12 18.41 13.66
CA CYS A 50 -18.75 19.44 14.49
C CYS A 50 -19.91 18.92 15.37
N GLY A 51 -20.27 17.63 15.26
CA GLY A 51 -21.32 17.02 16.08
C GLY A 51 -22.75 17.32 15.63
N SER A 52 -22.94 17.85 14.42
CA SER A 52 -24.28 18.19 13.89
C SER A 52 -25.12 16.96 13.51
N GLY A 53 -24.53 15.77 13.44
CA GLY A 53 -25.19 14.56 12.95
C GLY A 53 -25.40 14.52 11.42
N LEU A 54 -24.98 15.57 10.70
CA LEU A 54 -25.04 15.63 9.24
C LEU A 54 -23.79 15.04 8.60
N LYS A 55 -23.87 14.64 7.33
CA LYS A 55 -22.67 14.27 6.54
C LYS A 55 -21.83 15.51 6.26
N TYR A 56 -20.51 15.37 6.17
CA TYR A 56 -19.55 16.47 5.97
C TYR A 56 -19.95 17.38 4.79
N LYS A 57 -20.30 16.81 3.63
CA LYS A 57 -20.76 17.55 2.43
C LYS A 57 -22.04 18.37 2.59
N TYR A 58 -22.81 18.13 3.65
CA TYR A 58 -24.04 18.88 3.96
C TYR A 58 -23.86 19.84 5.14
N CYS A 59 -22.67 19.89 5.75
CA CYS A 59 -22.36 20.71 6.92
C CYS A 59 -21.08 21.51 6.68
N CYS A 60 -19.97 21.22 7.37
CA CYS A 60 -18.71 21.97 7.23
C CYS A 60 -18.14 21.94 5.81
N GLY A 61 -18.33 20.84 5.07
CA GLY A 61 -17.89 20.67 3.68
C GLY A 61 -18.92 21.08 2.63
N LYS A 62 -19.94 21.87 2.98
CA LYS A 62 -20.98 22.29 2.02
C LYS A 62 -20.45 23.24 0.93
N ASN A 63 -19.40 24.00 1.24
CA ASN A 63 -18.80 25.01 0.35
C ASN A 63 -17.33 24.70 0.01
N GLU A 64 -16.85 23.51 0.36
CA GLU A 64 -15.52 22.98 0.02
C GLU A 64 -15.66 21.86 -1.01
#